data_AF-A6KH78-F1
#
_entry.id   AF-A6KH78-F1
#
_cell.length_a   1.000
_cell.length_b   1.000
_cell.length_c   1.000
_cell.angle_alpha   90.00
_cell.angle_beta   90.00
_cell.angle_gamma   90.00
#
_symmetry.space_group_name_H-M   'P 1'
#
loop_
_entity.id
_entity.type
_entity.pdbx_description
1 polymer ?
#
loop_
_entity_poly.entity_id
_entity_poly.type
_entity_poly.pdbx_seq_one_letter_code
_entity_poly.pdbx_strand_id
1 'polypeptide(L)' 'MFLFLFFLVAVLPVNTEGGEILWGTESKPHSRPYMAFINFYDSNSDLNRCGGFLVAKDIVMTAAHCNGR' A
#
# COMPACT_ATOMS: atom_id res chain seq x y z
N MET A 1 -29.30 -14.24 -18.27
CA MET A 1 -27.89 -14.68 -18.39
C MET A 1 -26.92 -13.59 -17.94
N PHE A 2 -26.89 -12.41 -18.57
CA PHE A 2 -25.98 -11.31 -18.20
C PHE A 2 -26.17 -10.78 -16.77
N LEU A 3 -27.41 -10.73 -16.26
CA LEU A 3 -27.72 -10.25 -14.91
C LEU A 3 -27.11 -11.15 -13.81
N PHE A 4 -27.05 -12.46 -14.06
CA PHE A 4 -26.43 -13.44 -13.16
C PHE A 4 -24.91 -13.28 -13.12
N LEU A 5 -24.30 -12.92 -14.25
CA LEU A 5 -22.85 -12.71 -14.36
C LEU A 5 -22.39 -11.48 -13.56
N PHE A 6 -23.18 -10.39 -13.60
CA PHE A 6 -22.94 -9.19 -12.80
C PHE A 6 -23.01 -9.47 -11.28
N PHE A 7 -24.00 -10.25 -10.85
CA PHE A 7 -24.13 -10.66 -9.45
C PHE A 7 -22.95 -11.52 -8.99
N LEU A 8 -22.41 -12.39 -9.85
CA LEU A 8 -21.26 -13.22 -9.53
C LEU A 8 -19.99 -12.40 -9.29
N VAL A 9 -19.74 -11.37 -10.12
CA VAL A 9 -18.56 -10.49 -9.98
C VAL A 9 -18.64 -9.64 -8.71
N ALA A 10 -19.82 -9.18 -8.33
CA ALA A 10 -20.03 -8.34 -7.14
C ALA A 10 -19.84 -9.08 -5.81
N VAL A 11 -19.99 -10.41 -5.80
CA VAL A 11 -19.90 -11.26 -4.59
C VAL A 11 -18.50 -11.87 -4.44
N LEU A 12 -17.64 -11.78 -5.45
CA LEU A 12 -16.25 -12.22 -5.33
C LEU A 12 -15.51 -11.29 -4.36
N PRO A 13 -14.98 -11.80 -3.23
CA PRO A 13 -14.09 -11.02 -2.39
C PRO A 13 -12.79 -10.83 -3.16
N VAL A 14 -12.65 -9.68 -3.83
CA VAL A 14 -11.37 -9.26 -4.37
C VAL A 14 -10.54 -8.83 -3.16
N ASN A 15 -9.77 -9.76 -2.63
CA ASN A 15 -8.77 -9.48 -1.62
C ASN A 15 -7.68 -8.65 -2.30
N THR A 16 -7.82 -7.33 -2.26
CA THR A 16 -6.70 -6.44 -2.54
C THR A 16 -5.79 -6.47 -1.30
N GLU A 17 -5.03 -7.55 -1.12
CA GLU A 17 -3.87 -7.49 -0.23
C GLU A 17 -2.83 -6.58 -0.91
N GLY A 18 -3.10 -5.28 -0.88
CA GLY A 18 -2.22 -4.24 -1.34
C GLY A 18 -1.11 -4.10 -0.32
N GLY A 19 0.08 -4.57 -0.65
CA GLY A 19 1.25 -4.53 0.23
C GLY A 19 2.39 -5.41 -0.26
N GLU A 20 2.07 -6.44 -1.03
CA GLU A 20 3.06 -7.32 -1.65
C GLU A 20 3.31 -6.95 -3.12
N ILE A 21 4.57 -7.00 -3.53
CA ILE A 21 4.95 -6.85 -4.94
C ILE A 21 4.91 -8.24 -5.58
N LEU A 22 3.78 -8.59 -6.20
CA LEU A 22 3.61 -9.88 -6.86
C LEU A 22 4.38 -9.93 -8.19
N TRP A 23 5.04 -11.06 -8.46
CA TRP A 23 5.87 -11.30 -9.66
C TRP A 23 6.97 -10.25 -9.91
N GLY A 24 7.40 -9.55 -8.86
CA GLY A 24 8.48 -8.56 -8.94
C GLY A 24 9.87 -9.19 -9.01
N THR A 25 10.88 -8.33 -9.11
CA THR A 25 12.29 -8.70 -8.91
C THR A 25 12.79 -8.02 -7.65
N GLU A 26 13.51 -8.76 -6.81
CA GLU A 26 14.12 -8.22 -5.61
C GLU A 26 15.06 -7.06 -5.95
N SER A 27 14.89 -5.94 -5.24
CA SER A 27 15.79 -4.79 -5.41
C SER A 27 17.17 -5.13 -4.88
N LYS A 28 18.21 -4.74 -5.61
CA LYS A 28 19.58 -4.74 -5.07
C LYS A 28 19.61 -3.92 -3.76
N PRO A 29 20.34 -4.36 -2.73
CA PRO A 29 20.49 -3.59 -1.50
C PRO A 29 20.87 -2.13 -1.79
N HIS A 30 20.11 -1.21 -1.18
CA HIS A 30 20.29 0.24 -1.30
C HIS A 30 20.19 0.84 -2.72
N SER A 31 19.73 0.12 -3.76
CA SER A 31 19.54 0.70 -5.11
C SER A 31 18.32 1.64 -5.24
N ARG A 32 17.57 1.80 -4.15
CA ARG A 32 16.40 2.68 -4.03
C ARG A 32 16.55 3.51 -2.75
N PRO A 33 17.55 4.40 -2.66
CA PRO A 33 17.88 5.12 -1.42
C PRO A 33 16.81 6.11 -0.97
N TYR A 34 15.87 6.44 -1.87
CA TYR A 34 14.70 7.26 -1.57
C TYR A 34 13.56 6.46 -0.91
N MET A 35 13.58 5.13 -0.89
CA MET A 35 12.47 4.33 -0.36
C MET A 35 12.42 4.46 1.17
N ALA A 36 11.26 4.83 1.71
CA ALA A 36 11.00 4.95 3.14
C ALA A 36 9.98 3.91 3.59
N PHE A 37 10.21 3.33 4.77
CA PHE A 37 9.27 2.46 5.47
C PHE A 37 8.60 3.24 6.60
N ILE A 38 7.28 3.33 6.56
CA ILE A 38 6.49 4.15 7.48
C ILE A 38 5.71 3.23 8.41
N ASN A 39 5.98 3.32 9.72
CA ASN A 39 5.19 2.71 10.77
C ASN A 39 4.38 3.78 11.48
N PHE A 40 3.09 3.57 11.68
CA PHE A 40 2.22 4.51 12.38
C PHE A 40 1.09 3.80 13.12
N TYR A 41 0.51 4.48 14.11
CA TYR A 41 -0.72 4.06 14.76
C TYR A 41 -1.89 4.83 14.16
N ASP A 42 -2.96 4.13 13.81
CA ASP A 42 -4.18 4.79 13.35
C ASP A 42 -5.03 5.32 14.53
N SER A 43 -6.22 5.82 14.22
CA SER A 43 -7.16 6.34 15.23
C SER A 43 -7.62 5.27 16.23
N ASN A 44 -7.58 4.00 15.86
CA ASN A 44 -7.98 2.87 16.69
C ASN A 44 -6.80 2.32 17.51
N SER A 45 -5.63 2.96 17.42
CA SER A 45 -4.37 2.48 18.01
C SER A 45 -3.87 1.18 17.38
N ASP A 46 -4.30 0.87 16.16
CA ASP A 46 -3.79 -0.27 15.42
C ASP A 46 -2.49 0.11 14.71
N LEU A 47 -1.50 -0.78 14.80
CA LEU A 47 -0.21 -0.59 14.15
C LEU A 47 -0.32 -0.88 12.65
N ASN A 48 -0.12 0.15 11.84
CA ASN A 48 -0.20 0.11 10.40
C ASN A 48 1.15 0.43 9.74
N ARG A 49 1.29 0.02 8.47
CA ARG A 49 2.53 0.12 7.69
C ARG A 49 2.24 0.66 6.30
N CYS A 50 3.09 1.54 5.81
CA CYS A 50 3.05 2.04 4.44
C CYS A 50 4.45 2.24 3.85
N GLY A 51 4.51 2.41 2.54
CA GLY A 51 5.69 2.90 1.84
C GLY A 51 5.71 4.43 1.72
N GLY A 52 6.88 4.98 1.40
CA GLY A 52 7.04 6.40 1.08
C GLY A 52 8.33 6.68 0.31
N PHE A 53 8.53 7.95 -0.06
CA PHE A 53 9.66 8.43 -0.84
C PHE A 53 10.29 9.66 -0.18
N LEU A 54 11.58 9.63 0.11
CA LEU A 54 12.34 10.81 0.54
C LEU A 54 12.52 11.76 -0.66
N VAL A 55 11.78 12.87 -0.67
CA VAL A 55 11.76 13.84 -1.78
C VAL A 55 12.60 15.08 -1.50
N ALA A 56 12.90 15.34 -0.23
CA ALA A 56 13.87 16.34 0.22
C ALA A 56 14.51 15.86 1.52
N LYS A 57 15.54 16.57 2.01
CA LYS A 57 16.35 16.17 3.17
C LYS A 57 15.53 15.67 4.38
N ASP A 58 14.40 16.33 4.65
CA ASP A 58 13.54 16.05 5.82
C ASP A 58 12.06 15.86 5.42
N ILE A 59 11.78 15.54 4.15
CA ILE A 59 10.41 15.41 3.63
C ILE A 59 10.21 14.04 2.98
N VAL A 60 9.28 13.25 3.53
CA VAL A 60 8.82 11.98 2.96
C VAL A 60 7.42 12.15 2.37
N MET A 61 7.26 11.80 1.10
CA MET A 61 5.97 11.72 0.41
C MET A 61 5.38 10.32 0.52
N THR A 62 4.10 10.20 0.85
CA THR A 62 3.36 8.92 0.96
C THR A 62 1.91 9.09 0.50
N ALA A 63 1.13 8.01 0.50
CA ALA A 63 -0.30 8.07 0.19
C ALA A 63 -1.07 8.75 1.32
N ALA A 64 -2.12 9.51 0.99
CA ALA A 64 -2.88 10.28 1.98
C ALA A 64 -3.48 9.40 3.10
N HIS A 65 -3.95 8.19 2.78
CA HIS A 65 -4.54 7.30 3.79
C HIS A 65 -3.51 6.69 4.76
N CYS A 66 -2.20 6.84 4.51
CA CYS A 66 -1.11 6.30 5.34
C CYS A 66 -0.79 7.20 6.54
N ASN A 67 -1.82 7.58 7.33
CA ASN A 67 -1.78 8.51 8.47
C ASN A 67 -2.06 10.00 8.17
N GLY A 68 -2.46 10.36 6.95
CA GLY A 68 -2.94 11.70 6.63
C GLY A 68 -4.43 11.83 6.89
N ARG A 69 -4.83 11.86 8.17
CA ARG A 69 -6.24 11.99 8.61
C ARG A 69 -7.06 12.91 7.71
#